data_AF-A0A497TGV8-F1
#
_entry.id   AF-A0A497TGV8-F1
#
_cell.length_a   1.000
_cell.length_b   1.000
_cell.length_c   1.000
_cell.angle_alpha   90.00
_cell.angle_beta   90.00
_cell.angle_gamma   90.00
#
_symmetry.space_group_name_H-M   'P 1'
#
loop_
_entity.id
_entity.type
_entity.pdbx_description
1 polymer ?
#
loop_
_entity_poly.entity_id
_entity_poly.type
_entity_poly.pdbx_seq_one_letter_code
_entity_poly.pdbx_strand_id
1 'polypeptide(L)' 'VNFNALYGFLVKVSKLVWKNPNIQELDINPVFVDDKRAAAGDVRILV' A
#
# COMPACT_ATOMS: atom_id res chain seq x y z
N VAL A 1 -1.31 -9.55 13.92
CA VAL A 1 -1.02 -9.06 12.55
C VAL A 1 -1.42 -10.13 11.55
N ASN A 2 -2.41 -9.87 10.71
CA ASN A 2 -2.82 -10.79 9.65
C ASN A 2 -1.95 -10.61 8.40
N PHE A 3 -1.02 -11.54 8.15
CA PHE A 3 -0.10 -11.46 7.01
C PHE A 3 -0.80 -11.57 5.64
N ASN A 4 -1.95 -12.25 5.55
CA ASN A 4 -2.72 -12.31 4.30
C ASN A 4 -3.34 -10.94 3.97
N ALA A 5 -3.80 -10.20 4.98
CA ALA A 5 -4.30 -8.85 4.80
C ALA A 5 -3.18 -7.91 4.33
N LEU A 6 -1.99 -8.03 4.92
CA LEU A 6 -0.81 -7.27 4.49
C LEU A 6 -0.40 -7.62 3.05
N TYR A 7 -0.33 -8.91 2.70
CA TYR A 7 -0.02 -9.35 1.34
C TYR A 7 -1.02 -8.79 0.32
N GLY A 8 -2.32 -8.89 0.62
CA GLY A 8 -3.36 -8.34 -0.24
C GLY A 8 -3.24 -6.82 -0.42
N PHE A 9 -2.82 -6.10 0.61
CA PHE A 9 -2.53 -4.67 0.53
C PHE A 9 -1.32 -4.38 -0.36
N LEU A 10 -0.20 -5.09 -0.16
CA LEU A 10 1.01 -4.92 -0.97
C LEU A 10 0.76 -5.21 -2.47
N VAL A 11 -0.04 -6.24 -2.78
CA VAL A 11 -0.44 -6.54 -4.17
C VAL A 11 -1.30 -5.43 -4.78
N LYS A 12 -2.15 -4.76 -3.99
CA LYS A 12 -2.93 -3.61 -4.47
C LYS A 12 -2.04 -2.40 -4.72
N VAL A 13 -1.09 -2.13 -3.83
CA VAL A 13 -0.11 -1.05 -3.97
C VAL A 13 0.77 -1.27 -5.21
N SER A 14 1.29 -2.49 -5.43
CA SER A 14 2.09 -2.78 -6.62
C SER A 14 1.29 -2.61 -7.92
N LYS A 15 0.03 -3.02 -7.95
CA LYS A 15 -0.88 -2.79 -9.08
C LYS A 15 -1.17 -1.30 -9.31
N LEU A 16 -1.27 -0.50 -8.25
CA LEU A 16 -1.46 0.95 -8.35
C LEU A 16 -0.26 1.60 -9.04
N VAL A 17 0.96 1.30 -8.59
CA VAL A 17 2.20 1.83 -9.18
C VAL A 17 2.34 1.37 -10.63
N TRP A 18 2.12 0.07 -10.91
CA TRP A 18 2.21 -0.46 -12.27
C TRP A 18 1.23 0.18 -13.26
N LYS A 19 0.01 0.50 -12.82
CA LYS A 19 -1.02 1.13 -13.67
C LYS A 19 -0.79 2.63 -13.90
N ASN A 20 0.06 3.28 -13.11
CA ASN A 20 0.28 4.72 -13.15
C ASN A 20 1.79 4.98 -13.30
N PRO A 21 2.34 4.86 -14.52
CA PRO A 21 3.79 4.94 -14.76
C PRO A 21 4.40 6.31 -14.48
N ASN A 22 3.57 7.34 -14.27
CA ASN A 22 4.01 8.65 -13.80
C ASN A 22 4.34 8.66 -12.31
N ILE A 23 3.91 7.68 -11.51
CA ILE A 23 4.31 7.61 -10.10
C ILE A 23 5.80 7.25 -10.04
N GLN A 24 6.62 8.21 -9.62
CA GLN A 24 8.07 8.04 -9.43
C GLN A 24 8.36 7.39 -8.08
N GLU A 25 7.59 7.78 -7.05
CA GLU A 25 7.73 7.27 -5.69
C GLU A 25 6.36 7.18 -5.01
N LEU A 26 6.15 6.11 -4.25
CA LEU A 26 5.01 5.95 -3.35
C LEU A 26 5.54 5.47 -2.00
N ASP A 27 5.37 6.30 -0.99
CA ASP A 27 5.74 6.01 0.40
C ASP A 27 4.48 5.91 1.26
N ILE A 28 4.41 4.86 2.08
CA ILE A 28 3.29 4.61 2.99
C ILE A 28 3.86 4.33 4.37
N ASN A 29 3.59 5.22 5.32
CA ASN A 29 4.03 5.07 6.69
C ASN A 29 3.11 5.78 7.69
N PRO A 30 2.43 5.07 8.61
CA PRO A 30 2.44 3.62 8.81
C PRO A 30 1.42 2.86 7.94
N VAL A 31 1.62 1.55 7.81
CA VAL A 31 0.55 0.61 7.42
C VAL A 31 0.00 -0.03 8.69
N PHE A 32 -1.27 0.21 8.98
CA PHE A 32 -1.98 -0.45 10.06
C PHE A 32 -2.54 -1.79 9.59
N VAL A 33 -2.26 -2.86 10.34
CA VAL A 33 -2.76 -4.21 10.02
C VAL A 33 -3.46 -4.80 11.23
N ASP A 34 -4.75 -5.11 11.06
CA ASP A 34 -5.58 -5.82 12.02
C ASP A 34 -6.00 -7.20 11.47
N ASP A 35 -6.86 -7.91 12.20
CA ASP A 35 -7.26 -9.27 11.84
C ASP A 35 -8.14 -9.33 10.58
N LYS A 36 -8.70 -8.20 10.15
CA LYS A 36 -9.64 -8.08 9.03
C LYS A 36 -9.02 -7.39 7.81
N ARG A 37 -8.12 -6.41 8.00
CA ARG A 37 -7.63 -5.55 6.94
C ARG A 37 -6.25 -4.96 7.20
N ALA A 38 -5.65 -4.46 6.13
CA ALA A 38 -4.50 -3.57 6.15
C ALA A 38 -4.89 -2.23 5.52
N ALA A 39 -4.47 -1.12 6.12
CA ALA A 39 -4.80 0.24 5.70
C ALA A 39 -3.59 1.19 5.84
N ALA A 40 -3.44 2.10 4.89
CA ALA A 40 -2.47 3.18 5.00
C ALA A 40 -2.95 4.24 6.01
N GLY A 41 -2.09 4.63 6.93
CA GLY A 41 -2.32 5.76 7.84
C GLY A 41 -2.00 7.11 7.20
N ASP A 42 -0.92 7.14 6.43
CA ASP A 42 -0.47 8.29 5.64
C ASP A 42 0.12 7.80 4.32
N VAL A 43 0.05 8.63 3.28
CA VAL A 43 0.54 8.31 1.94
C VAL A 43 1.18 9.54 1.31
N ARG A 44 2.43 9.41 0.85
CA ARG A 44 3.09 10.38 -0.02
C ARG A 44 3.29 9.79 -1.41
N ILE A 45 2.93 10.57 -2.44
CA ILE A 45 3.11 10.19 -3.84
C ILE A 45 3.90 11.28 -4.55
N LEU A 46 4.98 10.91 -5.22
CA LEU A 46 5.71 11.75 -6.17
C LEU A 46 5.35 11.31 -7.59
N VAL A 47 5.00 12.27 -8.44
CA VAL A 47 4.70 12.08 -9.86
C VAL A 47 5.71 12.79 -10.74
#